data_AF-A0A800DPJ5-F1
#
_entry.id   AF-A0A800DPJ5-F1
#
_cell.length_a   1.000
_cell.length_b   1.000
_cell.length_c   1.000
_cell.angle_alpha   90.00
_cell.angle_beta   90.00
_cell.angle_gamma   90.00
#
_symmetry.space_group_name_H-M   'P 1'
#
loop_
_entity.id
_entity.type
_entity.pdbx_description
1 polymer ?
#
loop_
_entity_poly.entity_id
_entity_poly.type
_entity_poly.pdbx_seq_one_letter_code
_entity_poly.pdbx_strand_id
1 'polypeptide(L)'
;MTFKNVFTTGQAAKYLKVSPVTVYNWIRAGKLEAYKTPGRQYRIVSEVLVDFMEKYNMPIPEAMSPFITKRILVVADDAMIETVVHQALQQSGLKYQLKVAKNGYETATWMLRFQPDLVIISLLAGRLDGIEITKQIKRELETSESKIFIIKDGDMNASVEAILSLEADGILDTPLQIEAVKKQIYQLLRRTRTSEP
;
A
#
# COMPACT_ATOMS: atom_id res chain seq x y z
N MET A 1 -15.25 -1.18 7.14
CA MET A 1 -13.84 -0.79 7.41
C MET A 1 -13.11 -1.99 8.00
N THR A 2 -12.28 -2.67 7.22
CA THR A 2 -11.43 -3.74 7.74
C THR A 2 -10.08 -3.12 8.06
N PHE A 3 -9.85 -2.77 9.33
CA PHE A 3 -8.52 -2.33 9.73
C PHE A 3 -7.60 -3.56 9.69
N LYS A 4 -6.85 -3.72 8.60
CA LYS A 4 -5.69 -4.61 8.62
C LYS A 4 -4.81 -4.16 9.79
N ASN A 5 -4.67 -5.04 10.78
CA ASN A 5 -3.72 -4.97 11.89
C ASN A 5 -4.01 -3.87 12.94
N VAL A 6 -4.86 -4.21 13.92
CA VAL A 6 -5.14 -3.37 15.09
C VAL A 6 -4.61 -3.99 16.38
N PHE A 7 -4.05 -3.16 17.23
CA PHE A 7 -3.52 -3.54 18.53
C PHE A 7 -4.40 -3.03 19.66
N THR A 8 -4.55 -3.84 20.69
CA THR A 8 -4.97 -3.39 22.02
C THR A 8 -3.85 -2.58 22.69
N THR A 9 -4.18 -1.83 23.75
CA THR A 9 -3.18 -1.16 24.58
C THR A 9 -2.14 -2.11 25.15
N GLY A 10 -2.55 -3.32 25.54
CA GLY A 10 -1.64 -4.36 26.04
C GLY A 10 -0.70 -4.91 24.97
N GLN A 11 -1.18 -5.11 23.74
CA GLN A 11 -0.32 -5.52 22.63
C GLN A 11 0.68 -4.42 22.24
N ALA A 12 0.23 -3.17 22.13
CA ALA A 12 1.11 -2.04 21.85
C ALA A 12 2.19 -1.88 22.94
N ALA A 13 1.81 -2.02 24.22
CA ALA A 13 2.73 -1.96 25.34
C ALA A 13 3.86 -3.00 25.25
N LYS A 14 3.57 -4.22 24.77
CA LYS A 14 4.58 -5.27 24.56
C LYS A 14 5.64 -4.87 23.52
N TYR A 15 5.23 -4.25 22.42
CA TYR A 15 6.15 -3.76 21.39
C TYR A 15 6.97 -2.56 21.86
N LEU A 16 6.31 -1.62 22.56
CA LEU A 16 6.91 -0.40 23.09
C LEU A 16 7.77 -0.64 24.35
N LYS A 17 7.77 -1.86 24.91
CA LYS A 17 8.48 -2.22 26.15
C LYS A 17 8.10 -1.32 27.35
N VAL A 18 6.81 -1.01 27.49
CA VAL A 18 6.26 -0.23 28.60
C VAL A 18 5.05 -0.92 29.24
N SER A 19 4.51 -0.35 30.32
CA SER A 19 3.27 -0.86 30.91
C SER A 19 2.04 -0.49 30.07
N PRO A 20 0.95 -1.28 30.09
CA PRO A 20 -0.31 -0.91 29.42
C PRO A 20 -0.91 0.41 29.92
N VAL A 21 -0.66 0.77 31.20
CA VAL A 21 -1.08 2.03 31.80
C VAL A 21 -0.36 3.22 31.15
N THR A 22 0.92 3.06 30.82
CA THR A 22 1.72 4.08 30.12
C THR A 22 1.12 4.38 28.74
N VAL A 23 0.77 3.34 27.97
CA VAL A 23 0.11 3.50 26.66
C VAL A 23 -1.24 4.19 26.80
N TYR A 24 -2.04 3.78 27.79
CA TYR A 24 -3.32 4.44 28.09
C TYR A 24 -3.13 5.94 28.39
N ASN A 25 -2.13 6.30 29.19
CA ASN A 25 -1.84 7.69 29.54
C ASN A 25 -1.41 8.50 28.31
N TRP A 26 -0.62 7.93 27.40
CA TRP A 26 -0.28 8.59 26.13
C TRP A 26 -1.50 8.83 25.25
N ILE A 27 -2.43 7.88 25.18
CA ILE A 27 -3.69 8.06 24.45
C ILE A 27 -4.52 9.17 25.07
N ARG A 28 -4.69 9.16 26.40
CA ARG A 28 -5.47 10.18 27.13
C ARG A 28 -4.87 11.59 27.01
N ALA A 29 -3.54 11.68 26.91
CA ALA A 29 -2.83 12.92 26.69
C ALA A 29 -2.78 13.35 25.21
N GLY A 30 -3.42 12.61 24.30
CA GLY A 30 -3.42 12.90 22.86
C GLY A 30 -2.07 12.66 22.15
N LYS A 31 -1.11 11.99 22.81
CA LYS A 31 0.22 11.69 22.25
C LYS A 31 0.19 10.52 21.28
N LEU A 32 -0.66 9.52 21.57
CA LEU A 32 -0.86 8.34 20.73
C LEU A 32 -2.32 8.27 20.30
N GLU A 33 -2.55 8.32 18.99
CA GLU A 33 -3.89 8.29 18.41
C GLU A 33 -4.50 6.88 18.52
N ALA A 34 -5.78 6.78 18.88
CA ALA A 34 -6.49 5.52 19.04
C ALA A 34 -8.01 5.75 18.96
N TYR A 35 -8.76 4.75 18.51
CA TYR A 35 -10.22 4.77 18.53
C TYR A 35 -10.77 3.83 19.61
N LYS A 36 -12.05 4.00 19.98
CA LYS A 36 -12.73 3.13 20.94
C LYS A 36 -13.69 2.19 20.23
N THR A 37 -13.77 0.94 20.70
CA THR A 37 -14.86 0.03 20.34
C THR A 37 -16.13 0.38 21.12
N PRO A 38 -17.32 -0.16 20.76
CA PRO A 38 -18.55 0.02 21.55
C PRO A 38 -18.38 -0.40 23.03
N GLY A 39 -17.55 -1.41 23.31
CA GLY A 39 -17.15 -1.81 24.66
C GLY A 39 -16.17 -0.86 25.37
N ARG A 40 -15.94 0.34 24.83
CA ARG A 40 -15.06 1.41 25.35
C ARG A 40 -13.57 1.04 25.46
N GLN A 41 -13.15 -0.05 24.81
CA GLN A 41 -11.73 -0.43 24.76
C GLN A 41 -11.01 0.30 23.62
N TYR A 42 -9.78 0.73 23.87
CA TYR A 42 -8.95 1.36 22.85
C TYR A 42 -8.40 0.36 21.83
N ARG A 43 -8.27 0.82 20.58
CA ARG A 43 -7.60 0.15 19.47
C ARG A 43 -6.65 1.13 18.79
N ILE A 44 -5.44 0.65 18.53
CA ILE A 44 -4.34 1.41 17.91
C ILE A 44 -4.03 0.73 16.60
N VAL A 45 -4.10 1.48 15.50
CA VAL A 45 -3.73 0.99 14.18
C VAL A 45 -2.20 0.81 14.11
N SER A 46 -1.72 -0.25 13.44
CA SER A 46 -0.28 -0.56 13.36
C SER A 46 0.57 0.61 12.89
N GLU A 47 0.12 1.32 11.85
CA GLU A 47 0.81 2.46 11.27
C GLU A 47 0.91 3.62 12.27
N VAL A 48 -0.16 3.90 13.02
CA VAL A 48 -0.15 4.94 14.07
C VAL A 48 0.85 4.62 15.17
N LEU A 49 0.96 3.33 15.54
CA LEU A 49 1.93 2.90 16.55
C LEU A 49 3.38 3.06 16.05
N VAL A 50 3.60 2.84 14.75
CA VAL A 50 4.92 2.98 14.11
C VAL A 50 5.29 4.45 13.97
N ASP A 51 4.37 5.29 13.50
CA ASP A 51 4.56 6.75 13.44
C ASP A 51 4.92 7.31 14.83
N PHE A 52 4.28 6.77 15.89
CA PHE A 52 4.60 7.14 17.27
C PHE A 52 6.02 6.71 17.65
N MET A 53 6.45 5.49 17.30
CA MET A 53 7.81 5.02 17.56
C MET A 53 8.84 5.89 16.85
N GLU A 54 8.65 6.18 15.56
CA GLU A 54 9.55 7.05 14.78
C GLU A 54 9.63 8.46 15.36
N LYS A 55 8.47 9.07 15.66
CA LYS A 55 8.38 10.42 16.25
C LYS A 55 9.17 10.54 17.55
N TYR A 56 9.21 9.48 18.36
CA TYR A 56 9.93 9.45 19.64
C TYR A 56 11.26 8.71 19.57
N ASN A 57 11.79 8.43 18.37
CA ASN A 57 13.05 7.72 18.14
C ASN A 57 13.14 6.36 18.87
N MET A 58 12.03 5.63 18.93
CA MET A 58 11.97 4.28 19.50
C MET A 58 12.31 3.24 18.42
N PRO A 59 13.03 2.16 18.76
CA PRO A 59 13.33 1.10 17.82
C PRO A 59 12.05 0.34 17.44
N ILE A 60 11.86 0.10 16.14
CA ILE A 60 10.74 -0.69 15.62
C ILE A 60 11.11 -2.17 15.69
N PRO A 61 10.42 -3.00 16.49
CA PRO A 61 10.73 -4.43 16.59
C PRO A 61 10.53 -5.17 15.26
N GLU A 62 11.39 -6.12 14.94
CA GLU A 62 11.25 -6.94 13.71
C GLU A 62 9.92 -7.69 13.66
N ALA A 63 9.38 -8.10 14.81
CA ALA A 63 8.05 -8.71 14.91
C ALA A 63 6.90 -7.80 14.45
N MET A 64 7.14 -6.49 14.27
CA MET A 64 6.16 -5.57 13.67
C MET A 64 6.26 -5.49 12.14
N SER A 65 7.31 -6.05 11.54
CA SER A 65 7.54 -6.02 10.09
C SER A 65 6.33 -6.44 9.26
N PRO A 66 5.59 -7.53 9.58
CA PRO A 66 4.43 -7.93 8.79
C PRO A 66 3.31 -6.90 8.74
N PHE A 67 3.25 -5.99 9.72
CA PHE A 67 2.21 -4.97 9.83
C PHE A 67 2.58 -3.65 9.15
N ILE A 68 3.87 -3.46 8.82
CA ILE A 68 4.39 -2.26 8.16
C ILE A 68 4.93 -2.52 6.76
N THR A 69 5.21 -3.79 6.42
CA THR A 69 5.76 -4.16 5.12
C THR A 69 4.66 -4.10 4.07
N LYS A 70 4.79 -3.17 3.12
CA LYS A 70 3.87 -3.04 2.00
C LYS A 70 4.20 -4.07 0.93
N ARG A 71 3.20 -4.82 0.48
CA ARG A 71 3.35 -5.83 -0.57
C ARG A 71 3.01 -5.20 -1.91
N ILE A 72 3.97 -5.13 -2.82
CA ILE A 72 3.83 -4.43 -4.10
C ILE A 72 4.06 -5.41 -5.24
N LEU A 73 3.11 -5.48 -6.17
CA LEU A 73 3.21 -6.29 -7.37
C LEU A 73 3.38 -5.36 -8.57
N VAL A 74 4.44 -5.55 -9.36
CA VAL A 74 4.64 -4.87 -10.64
C VAL A 74 4.27 -5.84 -11.77
N VAL A 75 3.41 -5.40 -12.68
CA VAL A 75 3.01 -6.15 -13.86
C VAL A 75 3.49 -5.39 -15.09
N ALA A 76 4.64 -5.79 -15.61
CA ALA A 76 5.29 -5.12 -16.72
C ALA A 76 6.18 -6.10 -17.49
N ASP A 77 6.18 -6.01 -18.82
CA ASP A 77 7.16 -6.70 -19.67
C ASP A 77 8.47 -5.90 -19.78
N ASP A 78 8.40 -4.57 -19.67
CA ASP A 78 9.55 -3.65 -19.68
C ASP A 78 10.33 -3.60 -18.35
N ALA A 79 11.63 -3.93 -18.42
CA ALA A 79 12.57 -3.87 -17.30
C ALA A 79 12.84 -2.44 -16.79
N MET A 80 12.62 -1.41 -17.62
CA MET A 80 12.76 -0.01 -17.24
C MET A 80 11.74 0.36 -16.16
N ILE A 81 10.48 -0.08 -16.30
CA ILE A 81 9.42 0.16 -15.31
C ILE A 81 9.81 -0.45 -13.96
N GLU A 82 10.25 -1.72 -13.98
CA GLU A 82 10.70 -2.40 -12.77
C GLU A 82 11.83 -1.65 -12.08
N THR A 83 12.81 -1.18 -12.86
CA THR A 83 13.96 -0.45 -12.35
C THR A 83 13.53 0.87 -11.69
N VAL A 84 12.70 1.66 -12.37
CA VAL A 84 12.21 2.94 -11.84
C VAL A 84 11.35 2.74 -10.59
N VAL A 85 10.45 1.75 -10.59
CA VAL A 85 9.63 1.42 -9.41
C VAL A 85 10.52 0.98 -8.25
N HIS A 86 11.50 0.11 -8.50
CA HIS A 86 12.41 -0.35 -7.47
C HIS A 86 13.20 0.82 -6.86
N GLN A 87 13.75 1.72 -7.68
CA GLN A 87 14.45 2.92 -7.22
C GLN A 87 13.53 3.86 -6.43
N ALA A 88 12.31 4.09 -6.91
CA ALA A 88 11.32 4.90 -6.21
C ALA A 88 10.99 4.33 -4.82
N LEU A 89 10.87 3.00 -4.72
CA LEU A 89 10.62 2.31 -3.46
C LEU A 89 11.81 2.38 -2.51
N GLN A 90 13.05 2.19 -2.99
CA GLN A 90 14.25 2.36 -2.18
C GLN A 90 14.37 3.78 -1.60
N GLN A 91 14.02 4.80 -2.39
CA GLN A 91 14.04 6.20 -1.97
C GLN A 91 12.83 6.61 -1.12
N SER A 92 11.80 5.77 -1.01
CA SER A 92 10.58 6.08 -0.25
C SER A 92 10.74 5.91 1.26
N GLY A 93 11.75 5.15 1.70
CA GLY A 93 11.92 4.76 3.11
C GLY A 93 10.88 3.75 3.61
N LEU A 94 9.92 3.33 2.77
CA LEU A 94 8.95 2.31 3.13
C LEU A 94 9.61 0.95 3.30
N LYS A 95 9.15 0.16 4.26
CA LYS A 95 9.44 -1.27 4.26
C LYS A 95 8.53 -1.94 3.23
N TYR A 96 9.10 -2.65 2.26
CA TYR A 96 8.31 -3.27 1.19
C TYR A 96 8.82 -4.66 0.83
N GLN A 97 7.93 -5.43 0.20
CA GLN A 97 8.27 -6.60 -0.60
C GLN A 97 7.78 -6.36 -2.02
N LEU A 98 8.65 -6.64 -3.00
CA LEU A 98 8.34 -6.46 -4.42
C LEU A 98 8.25 -7.82 -5.10
N LYS A 99 7.19 -8.03 -5.87
CA LYS A 99 7.07 -9.13 -6.84
C LYS A 99 6.83 -8.56 -8.22
N VAL A 100 7.24 -9.31 -9.23
CA VAL A 100 7.06 -8.98 -10.63
C VAL A 100 6.25 -10.10 -11.28
N ALA A 101 5.28 -9.71 -12.11
CA ALA A 101 4.55 -10.59 -13.00
C ALA A 101 4.76 -10.13 -14.44
N LYS A 102 4.94 -11.10 -15.34
CA LYS A 102 5.17 -10.85 -16.77
C LYS A 102 3.96 -11.11 -17.67
N ASN A 103 2.86 -11.61 -17.09
CA ASN A 103 1.64 -11.97 -17.80
C ASN A 103 0.45 -12.08 -16.82
N GLY A 104 -0.76 -12.26 -17.36
CA GLY A 104 -1.98 -12.39 -16.56
C GLY A 104 -1.99 -13.59 -15.61
N TYR A 105 -1.40 -14.73 -16.00
CA TYR A 105 -1.36 -15.92 -15.15
C TYR A 105 -0.48 -15.73 -13.90
N GLU A 106 0.73 -15.18 -14.08
CA GLU A 106 1.59 -14.80 -12.96
C GLU A 106 0.94 -13.74 -12.09
N THR A 107 0.23 -12.79 -12.71
CA THR A 107 -0.51 -11.75 -11.99
C THR A 107 -1.56 -12.37 -11.09
N ALA A 108 -2.45 -13.21 -11.63
CA ALA A 108 -3.47 -13.91 -10.85
C ALA A 108 -2.86 -14.76 -9.73
N THR A 109 -1.75 -15.46 -10.02
CA THR A 109 -1.02 -16.25 -9.01
C THR A 109 -0.53 -15.38 -7.86
N TRP A 110 0.08 -14.23 -8.15
CA TRP A 110 0.56 -13.32 -7.12
C TRP A 110 -0.56 -12.59 -6.40
N MET A 111 -1.64 -12.24 -7.08
CA MET A 111 -2.82 -11.67 -6.41
C MET A 111 -3.33 -12.60 -5.30
N LEU A 112 -3.40 -13.91 -5.57
CA LEU A 112 -3.86 -14.89 -4.59
C LEU A 112 -2.82 -15.19 -3.50
N ARG A 113 -1.56 -15.44 -3.87
CA ARG A 113 -0.53 -15.90 -2.93
C ARG A 113 0.14 -14.77 -2.16
N PHE A 114 0.37 -13.65 -2.84
CA PHE A 114 1.09 -12.50 -2.29
C PHE A 114 0.14 -11.43 -1.75
N GLN A 115 -1.12 -11.37 -2.23
CA GLN A 115 -2.14 -10.42 -1.78
C GLN A 115 -1.61 -8.97 -1.69
N PRO A 116 -1.12 -8.40 -2.79
CA PRO A 116 -0.47 -7.10 -2.78
C PRO A 116 -1.37 -6.00 -2.21
N ASP A 117 -0.78 -5.04 -1.50
CA ASP A 117 -1.46 -3.82 -1.09
C ASP A 117 -1.51 -2.80 -2.25
N LEU A 118 -0.57 -2.89 -3.19
CA LEU A 118 -0.51 -2.10 -4.42
C LEU A 118 -0.10 -2.96 -5.61
N VAL A 119 -0.84 -2.83 -6.71
CA VAL A 119 -0.52 -3.41 -8.01
C VAL A 119 -0.18 -2.27 -8.97
N ILE A 120 1.01 -2.31 -9.57
CA ILE A 120 1.46 -1.35 -10.58
C ILE A 120 1.43 -2.05 -11.93
N ILE A 121 0.61 -1.57 -12.86
CA ILE A 121 0.36 -2.25 -14.15
C ILE A 121 0.81 -1.34 -15.30
N SER A 122 1.65 -1.88 -16.17
CA SER A 122 2.03 -1.24 -17.44
C SER A 122 0.96 -1.45 -18.51
N LEU A 123 0.57 -0.35 -19.17
CA LEU A 123 -0.22 -0.34 -20.40
C LEU A 123 0.63 0.03 -21.63
N LEU A 124 1.96 -0.07 -21.53
CA LEU A 124 2.82 0.20 -22.68
C LEU A 124 2.57 -0.82 -23.81
N ALA A 125 2.83 -0.38 -25.05
CA ALA A 125 2.77 -1.27 -26.20
C ALA A 125 3.80 -2.41 -26.00
N GLY A 126 3.30 -3.65 -25.97
CA GLY A 126 4.12 -4.79 -25.59
C GLY A 126 3.37 -6.11 -25.73
N ARG A 127 3.90 -7.15 -25.07
CA ARG A 127 3.26 -8.49 -25.03
C ARG A 127 2.20 -8.58 -23.93
N LEU A 128 2.23 -7.65 -22.99
CA LEU A 128 1.33 -7.63 -21.85
C LEU A 128 0.03 -6.90 -22.20
N ASP A 129 -1.11 -7.58 -22.06
CA ASP A 129 -2.42 -6.91 -22.12
C ASP A 129 -2.79 -6.38 -20.72
N GLY A 130 -2.21 -5.23 -20.37
CA GLY A 130 -2.43 -4.61 -19.06
C GLY A 130 -3.88 -4.15 -18.84
N ILE A 131 -4.62 -3.84 -19.92
CA ILE A 131 -6.04 -3.46 -19.84
C ILE A 131 -6.86 -4.66 -19.39
N GLU A 132 -6.70 -5.81 -20.06
CA GLU A 132 -7.46 -7.01 -19.73
C GLU A 132 -7.08 -7.55 -18.34
N ILE A 133 -5.78 -7.52 -17.99
CA ILE A 133 -5.33 -7.90 -16.65
C ILE A 133 -5.98 -7.02 -15.57
N THR A 134 -6.06 -5.71 -15.80
CA THR A 134 -6.69 -4.80 -14.84
C THR A 134 -8.18 -5.10 -14.69
N LYS A 135 -8.88 -5.35 -15.80
CA LYS A 135 -10.30 -5.77 -15.79
C LYS A 135 -10.49 -7.10 -15.05
N GLN A 136 -9.60 -8.07 -15.28
CA GLN A 136 -9.65 -9.36 -14.61
C GLN A 136 -9.47 -9.21 -13.10
N ILE A 137 -8.47 -8.43 -12.66
CA ILE A 137 -8.26 -8.12 -11.24
C ILE A 137 -9.53 -7.51 -10.64
N LYS A 138 -10.12 -6.51 -11.29
CA LYS A 138 -11.33 -5.85 -10.79
C LYS A 138 -12.51 -6.80 -10.69
N ARG A 139 -12.75 -7.66 -11.69
CA ARG A 139 -13.87 -8.63 -11.71
C ARG A 139 -13.71 -9.79 -10.73
N GLU A 140 -12.54 -10.42 -10.70
CA GLU A 140 -12.32 -11.65 -9.93
C GLU A 140 -11.96 -11.37 -8.48
N LEU A 141 -11.48 -10.15 -8.19
CA LEU A 141 -10.99 -9.75 -6.89
C LEU A 141 -11.68 -8.47 -6.41
N GLU A 142 -12.98 -8.33 -6.65
CA GLU A 142 -13.82 -7.21 -6.19
C GLU A 142 -13.70 -6.95 -4.68
N THR A 143 -13.30 -7.95 -3.90
CA THR A 143 -13.08 -7.85 -2.44
C THR A 143 -11.64 -7.49 -2.06
N SER A 144 -10.72 -7.38 -3.02
CA SER A 144 -9.34 -7.02 -2.74
C SER A 144 -9.23 -5.53 -2.42
N GLU A 145 -8.65 -5.23 -1.26
CA GLU A 145 -8.29 -3.86 -0.88
C GLU A 145 -7.04 -3.33 -1.63
N SER A 146 -6.52 -4.07 -2.61
CA SER A 146 -5.36 -3.66 -3.41
C SER A 146 -5.65 -2.37 -4.16
N LYS A 147 -4.72 -1.42 -4.07
CA LYS A 147 -4.71 -0.25 -4.94
C LYS A 147 -4.17 -0.61 -6.32
N ILE A 148 -4.74 -0.04 -7.37
CA ILE A 148 -4.27 -0.20 -8.75
C ILE A 148 -3.65 1.12 -9.22
N PHE A 149 -2.37 1.05 -9.60
CA PHE A 149 -1.62 2.15 -10.18
C PHE A 149 -1.23 1.79 -11.61
N ILE A 150 -1.76 2.55 -12.56
CA ILE A 150 -1.46 2.36 -13.98
C ILE A 150 -0.30 3.25 -14.42
N ILE A 151 0.61 2.65 -15.18
CA ILE A 151 1.61 3.35 -15.97
C ILE A 151 1.21 3.18 -17.44
N LYS A 152 0.98 4.27 -18.16
CA LYS A 152 0.60 4.22 -19.57
C LYS A 152 1.55 5.00 -20.45
N ASP A 153 1.49 4.69 -21.73
CA ASP A 153 2.18 5.51 -22.74
C ASP A 153 1.41 6.83 -22.90
N GLY A 154 2.14 7.95 -22.93
CA GLY A 154 1.58 9.29 -23.16
C GLY A 154 0.84 9.36 -24.50
N ASP A 155 1.37 8.66 -25.51
CA ASP A 155 0.85 8.63 -26.88
C ASP A 155 -0.12 7.47 -27.13
N MET A 156 -0.54 6.75 -26.08
CA MET A 156 -1.46 5.61 -26.23
C MET A 156 -2.81 6.06 -26.79
N ASN A 157 -3.12 5.63 -28.01
CA ASN A 157 -4.43 5.79 -28.67
C ASN A 157 -5.49 4.83 -28.10
N ALA A 158 -5.54 4.62 -26.79
CA ALA A 158 -6.69 4.00 -26.16
C ALA A 158 -7.78 5.05 -25.99
N SER A 159 -9.05 4.68 -26.19
CA SER A 159 -10.17 5.57 -25.84
C SER A 159 -10.03 5.97 -24.37
N VAL A 160 -10.17 7.26 -24.08
CA VAL A 160 -10.22 7.78 -22.71
C VAL A 160 -11.22 6.99 -21.86
N GLU A 161 -12.34 6.58 -22.46
CA GLU A 161 -13.34 5.72 -21.82
C GLU A 161 -12.80 4.37 -21.39
N ALA A 162 -11.93 3.74 -22.20
CA ALA A 162 -11.33 2.46 -21.86
C ALA A 162 -10.44 2.55 -20.62
N ILE A 163 -9.63 3.62 -20.51
CA ILE A 163 -8.76 3.84 -19.35
C ILE A 163 -9.60 4.19 -18.10
N LEU A 164 -10.63 5.04 -18.25
CA LEU A 164 -11.54 5.39 -17.16
C LEU A 164 -12.29 4.16 -16.63
N SER A 165 -12.66 3.22 -17.51
CA SER A 165 -13.35 1.99 -17.12
C SER A 165 -12.50 1.04 -16.25
N LEU A 166 -11.19 1.27 -16.16
CA LEU A 166 -10.31 0.45 -15.33
C LEU A 166 -10.38 0.79 -13.84
N GLU A 167 -10.98 1.94 -13.49
CA GLU A 167 -11.14 2.41 -12.11
C GLU A 167 -9.83 2.34 -11.31
N ALA A 168 -8.72 2.72 -11.94
CA ALA A 168 -7.43 2.78 -11.28
C ALA A 168 -7.40 3.88 -10.22
N ASP A 169 -6.74 3.61 -9.11
CA ASP A 169 -6.57 4.58 -8.03
C ASP A 169 -5.52 5.65 -8.38
N GLY A 170 -4.64 5.36 -9.32
CA GLY A 170 -3.62 6.29 -9.82
C GLY A 170 -3.19 5.97 -11.23
N ILE A 171 -2.79 7.01 -11.98
CA ILE A 171 -2.29 6.89 -13.36
C ILE A 171 -1.08 7.82 -13.51
N LEU A 172 -0.01 7.35 -14.14
CA LEU A 172 1.10 8.17 -14.62
C LEU A 172 1.42 7.85 -16.08
N ASP A 173 1.83 8.89 -16.80
CA ASP A 173 2.32 8.79 -18.16
C ASP A 173 3.83 8.59 -18.19
N THR A 174 4.32 7.92 -19.23
CA THR A 174 5.72 7.99 -19.62
C THR A 174 6.07 9.38 -20.20
N PRO A 175 7.34 9.84 -20.10
CA PRO A 175 8.47 9.17 -19.45
C PRO A 175 8.39 9.20 -17.92
N LEU A 176 8.67 8.07 -17.28
CA LEU A 176 8.59 7.94 -15.83
C LEU A 176 9.73 8.69 -15.13
N GLN A 177 9.35 9.55 -14.18
CA GLN A 177 10.28 10.16 -13.24
C GLN A 177 10.19 9.45 -11.89
N ILE A 178 11.34 9.11 -11.31
CA ILE A 178 11.43 8.40 -10.02
C ILE A 178 10.63 9.14 -8.93
N GLU A 179 10.75 10.46 -8.87
CA GLU A 179 10.03 11.29 -7.89
C GLU A 179 8.51 11.23 -8.05
N ALA A 180 8.02 11.21 -9.30
CA ALA A 180 6.59 11.11 -9.57
C ALA A 180 6.04 9.74 -9.15
N VAL A 181 6.75 8.66 -9.50
CA VAL A 181 6.40 7.29 -9.10
C VAL A 181 6.41 7.15 -7.58
N LYS A 182 7.46 7.65 -6.91
CA LYS A 182 7.57 7.64 -5.44
C LYS A 182 6.40 8.37 -4.78
N LYS A 183 6.07 9.57 -5.27
CA LYS A 183 4.94 10.36 -4.75
C LYS A 183 3.61 9.62 -4.93
N GLN A 184 3.39 9.01 -6.09
CA GLN A 184 2.16 8.27 -6.37
C GLN A 184 2.04 7.03 -5.46
N ILE A 185 3.10 6.24 -5.34
CA ILE A 185 3.16 5.08 -4.43
C ILE A 185 2.85 5.52 -2.99
N TYR A 186 3.46 6.62 -2.53
CA TYR A 186 3.22 7.15 -1.19
C TYR A 186 1.75 7.54 -0.99
N GLN A 187 1.14 8.24 -1.95
CA GLN A 187 -0.26 8.66 -1.87
C GLN A 187 -1.22 7.47 -1.83
N LEU A 188 -0.98 6.45 -2.65
CA LEU A 188 -1.84 5.26 -2.75
C LEU A 188 -1.72 4.35 -1.52
N LEU A 189 -0.52 4.20 -0.98
CA LEU A 189 -0.28 3.36 0.20
C LEU A 189 -0.55 4.06 1.52
N ARG A 190 -0.68 5.40 1.51
CA ARG A 190 -1.11 6.17 2.67
C ARG A 190 -2.61 5.98 2.85
N ARG A 191 -3.02 5.42 3.98
CA ARG A 191 -4.43 5.47 4.39
C ARG A 191 -4.78 6.91 4.73
N THR A 192 -5.80 7.46 4.09
CA THR A 192 -6.39 8.75 4.46
C THR A 192 -6.76 8.69 5.95
N ARG A 193 -6.23 9.62 6.75
CA ARG A 193 -6.83 9.94 8.04
C ARG A 193 -8.22 10.48 7.74
N THR A 194 -9.23 9.63 7.73
CA THR A 194 -10.60 10.14 7.87
C THR A 194 -10.79 10.45 9.36
N SER A 195 -10.36 11.64 9.74
CA SER A 195 -11.10 12.40 10.72
C SER A 195 -12.48 12.65 10.10
N GLU A 196 -13.47 11.86 10.50
CA GLU A 196 -14.85 12.32 10.42
C GLU A 196 -15.25 12.93 11.77
N PRO A 197 -16.07 13.99 11.76
CA PRO A 197 -16.33 14.90 12.89
C PRO A 197 -16.98 14.24 14.11
#